data_AF-A0A947KWJ5-F1
#
_entry.id   AF-A0A947KWJ5-F1
#
_cell.length_a   1.000
_cell.length_b   1.000
_cell.length_c   1.000
_cell.angle_alpha   90.00
_cell.angle_beta   90.00
_cell.angle_gamma   90.00
#
_symmetry.space_group_name_H-M   'P 1'
#
loop_
_entity.id
_entity.type
_entity.pdbx_description
1 polymer ?
#
loop_
_entity_poly.entity_id
_entity_poly.type
_entity_poly.pdbx_seq_one_letter_code
_entity_poly.pdbx_strand_id
1 'polypeptide(L)'
;MERHALAPSVPEDQKTHAVEGNRLRLLPGGEERLDALMSLIGEAEHTLHLYFYIFAKDQCGESLIDALAQASRRGVDVTLIVDAFGSAPTPTGFFQPLVEAGGRFARFGARRSTRYLIRNHQKMVVCDGRRAMIGGFNCEVSYFSSADDASAWCDLGLLIEGPLVTGLLHWYAGLADWTIDSRQRFSQLRRLVRTWQPGSGKCIWLIGGPTRFLNSWARCLKTDLRAGRRLDLVAAYFSPSPGIMRRIASIATRGEARLITPEKSDNAATVGAARHLYRRLLRGGVEVFEFMPQKLHMKLIVIDDIVYVGSANLDMRSLFLNLEIMLRVEDAGFAQEARALVDRLADESAPIDRRAYTALASPFSRFRWWIDYLLVGVLDYTVTRRLNFRRR
;
A
#
# COMPACT_ATOMS: atom_id res chain seq x y z
N MET A 1 -37.11 11.26 -23.90
CA MET A 1 -35.93 12.14 -23.97
C MET A 1 -34.93 11.66 -22.92
N GLU A 2 -34.20 10.61 -23.30
CA GLU A 2 -33.13 10.04 -22.48
C GLU A 2 -31.98 11.04 -22.41
N ARG A 3 -31.61 11.42 -21.18
CA ARG A 3 -30.33 12.07 -20.93
C ARG A 3 -29.29 10.96 -20.96
N HIS A 4 -28.58 10.83 -22.08
CA HIS A 4 -27.28 10.18 -22.09
C HIS A 4 -26.40 10.90 -21.06
N ALA A 5 -26.21 10.27 -19.91
CA ALA A 5 -25.10 10.59 -19.04
C ALA A 5 -23.83 10.19 -19.81
N LEU A 6 -23.10 11.19 -20.28
CA LEU A 6 -21.74 11.02 -20.79
C LEU A 6 -20.94 10.31 -19.69
N ALA A 7 -20.36 9.17 -20.04
CA ALA A 7 -19.39 8.47 -19.22
C ALA A 7 -18.25 9.44 -18.85
N PRO A 8 -17.71 9.39 -17.62
CA PRO A 8 -16.48 10.10 -17.33
C PRO A 8 -15.37 9.50 -18.21
N SER A 9 -14.91 10.28 -19.18
CA SER A 9 -13.75 9.98 -20.01
C SER A 9 -12.52 9.79 -19.14
N VAL A 10 -11.80 8.68 -19.33
CA VAL A 10 -10.45 8.44 -18.80
C VAL A 10 -9.55 9.63 -19.18
N PRO A 11 -8.78 10.25 -18.26
CA PRO A 11 -7.95 11.41 -18.62
C PRO A 11 -6.84 11.04 -19.61
N GLU A 12 -6.73 11.85 -20.65
CA GLU A 12 -5.76 11.79 -21.75
C GLU A 12 -4.35 12.31 -21.37
N ASP A 13 -4.04 12.52 -20.08
CA ASP A 13 -2.82 13.20 -19.66
C ASP A 13 -2.20 12.54 -18.41
N GLN A 14 -1.82 11.25 -18.53
CA GLN A 14 -0.95 10.60 -17.55
C GLN A 14 0.47 11.16 -17.68
N LYS A 15 0.90 11.91 -16.67
CA LYS A 15 2.20 12.57 -16.72
C LYS A 15 3.27 11.61 -16.26
N THR A 16 4.32 11.50 -17.06
CA THR A 16 5.56 10.91 -16.57
C THR A 16 6.39 12.01 -15.94
N HIS A 17 6.73 11.83 -14.67
CA HIS A 17 7.62 12.73 -13.94
C HIS A 17 9.05 12.18 -13.97
N ALA A 18 10.00 12.99 -14.44
CA ALA A 18 11.41 12.67 -14.43
C ALA A 18 12.07 13.25 -13.16
N VAL A 19 12.46 12.39 -12.22
CA VAL A 19 13.07 12.80 -10.94
C VAL A 19 14.34 11.99 -10.70
N GLU A 20 15.49 12.67 -10.67
CA GLU A 20 16.81 12.04 -10.45
C GLU A 20 17.11 10.88 -11.44
N GLY A 21 16.74 11.05 -12.70
CA GLY A 21 16.92 10.03 -13.74
C GLY A 21 15.90 8.88 -13.68
N ASN A 22 14.88 8.97 -12.82
CA ASN A 22 13.77 8.03 -12.75
C ASN A 22 12.55 8.60 -13.44
N ARG A 23 11.86 7.79 -14.24
CA ARG A 23 10.54 8.08 -14.79
C ARG A 23 9.48 7.46 -13.90
N LEU A 24 8.58 8.29 -13.38
CA LEU A 24 7.53 7.91 -12.44
C LEU A 24 6.16 8.20 -13.06
N ARG A 25 5.24 7.24 -13.00
CA ARG A 25 3.86 7.41 -13.51
C ARG A 25 2.85 6.79 -12.55
N LEU A 26 1.90 7.59 -12.08
CA LEU A 26 0.79 7.14 -11.24
C LEU A 26 -0.26 6.41 -12.09
N LEU A 27 -0.81 5.32 -11.56
CA LEU A 27 -1.78 4.46 -12.24
C LEU A 27 -3.05 4.33 -11.35
N PRO A 28 -3.96 5.32 -11.35
CA PRO A 28 -5.17 5.31 -10.53
C PRO A 28 -6.28 4.42 -11.11
N GLY A 29 -6.28 4.14 -12.43
CA GLY A 29 -7.28 3.29 -13.08
C GLY A 29 -7.01 1.79 -12.90
N GLY A 30 -8.07 1.00 -12.68
CA GLY A 30 -7.98 -0.47 -12.55
C GLY A 30 -7.44 -1.15 -13.80
N GLU A 31 -8.09 -0.92 -14.94
CA GLU A 31 -7.71 -1.52 -16.23
C GLU A 31 -6.30 -1.11 -16.65
N GLU A 32 -5.97 0.18 -16.52
CA GLU A 32 -4.64 0.72 -16.79
C GLU A 32 -3.53 0.06 -15.95
N ARG A 33 -3.80 -0.20 -14.67
CA ARG A 33 -2.86 -0.94 -13.81
C ARG A 33 -2.65 -2.37 -14.31
N LEU A 34 -3.71 -3.04 -14.77
CA LEU A 34 -3.62 -4.39 -15.30
C LEU A 34 -2.81 -4.41 -16.60
N ASP A 35 -3.07 -3.48 -17.51
CA ASP A 35 -2.34 -3.34 -18.77
C ASP A 35 -0.85 -3.09 -18.52
N ALA A 36 -0.51 -2.19 -17.59
CA ALA A 36 0.87 -1.93 -17.20
C ALA A 36 1.55 -3.16 -16.59
N LEU A 37 0.84 -3.91 -15.74
CA LEU A 37 1.34 -5.15 -15.14
C LEU A 37 1.58 -6.23 -16.21
N MET A 38 0.64 -6.43 -17.11
CA MET A 38 0.73 -7.43 -18.19
C MET A 38 1.82 -7.05 -19.20
N SER A 39 1.98 -5.76 -19.54
CA SER A 39 3.07 -5.25 -20.38
C SER A 39 4.44 -5.52 -19.72
N LEU A 40 4.61 -5.26 -18.42
CA LEU A 40 5.87 -5.58 -17.72
C LEU A 40 6.21 -7.07 -17.79
N ILE A 41 5.22 -7.96 -17.69
CA ILE A 41 5.42 -9.42 -17.79
C ILE A 41 5.70 -9.84 -19.24
N GLY A 42 4.96 -9.27 -20.20
CA GLY A 42 5.08 -9.56 -21.62
C GLY A 42 6.42 -9.12 -22.22
N GLU A 43 6.94 -7.97 -21.78
CA GLU A 43 8.15 -7.35 -22.29
C GLU A 43 9.42 -7.71 -21.50
N ALA A 44 9.33 -8.60 -20.52
CA ALA A 44 10.52 -9.05 -19.80
C ALA A 44 11.41 -9.91 -20.70
N GLU A 45 12.72 -9.64 -20.66
CA GLU A 45 13.72 -10.30 -21.49
C GLU A 45 14.65 -11.21 -20.69
N HIS A 46 14.87 -10.90 -19.41
CA HIS A 46 15.89 -11.57 -18.59
C HIS A 46 15.35 -12.02 -17.24
N THR A 47 14.70 -11.13 -16.48
CA THR A 47 14.24 -11.45 -15.12
C THR A 47 12.89 -10.86 -14.79
N LEU A 48 12.11 -11.62 -14.01
CA LEU A 48 10.85 -11.18 -13.42
C LEU A 48 10.78 -11.58 -11.96
N HIS A 49 10.64 -10.58 -11.10
CA HIS A 49 10.60 -10.75 -9.65
C HIS A 49 9.31 -10.15 -9.09
N LEU A 50 8.44 -11.00 -8.55
CA LEU A 50 7.11 -10.60 -8.10
C LEU A 50 6.90 -10.95 -6.63
N TYR A 51 6.24 -10.05 -5.92
CA TYR A 51 5.72 -10.29 -4.59
C TYR A 51 4.29 -9.74 -4.47
N PHE A 52 3.34 -10.55 -4.00
CA PHE A 52 1.98 -10.10 -3.66
C PHE A 52 1.50 -10.67 -2.32
N TYR A 53 0.68 -9.90 -1.60
CA TYR A 53 0.05 -10.37 -0.36
C TYR A 53 -1.12 -11.32 -0.64
N ILE A 54 -2.09 -10.86 -1.44
CA ILE A 54 -3.18 -11.69 -1.96
C ILE A 54 -2.89 -12.00 -3.43
N PHE A 55 -2.94 -13.28 -3.76
CA PHE A 55 -2.98 -13.82 -5.11
C PHE A 55 -4.17 -14.75 -5.20
N ALA A 56 -5.28 -14.26 -5.74
CA ALA A 56 -6.54 -14.98 -5.81
C ALA A 56 -6.54 -16.03 -6.92
N LYS A 57 -7.32 -17.09 -6.72
CA LYS A 57 -7.69 -18.04 -7.78
C LYS A 57 -8.97 -17.52 -8.46
N ASP A 58 -8.80 -16.55 -9.34
CA ASP A 58 -9.84 -15.95 -10.17
C ASP A 58 -9.28 -15.67 -11.58
N GLN A 59 -10.08 -15.04 -12.45
CA GLN A 59 -9.67 -14.74 -13.83
C GLN A 59 -8.39 -13.90 -13.92
N CYS A 60 -8.20 -12.96 -12.98
CA CYS A 60 -6.97 -12.16 -12.92
C CYS A 60 -5.77 -13.04 -12.55
N GLY A 61 -5.91 -13.87 -11.51
CA GLY A 61 -4.88 -14.79 -11.09
C GLY A 61 -4.49 -15.80 -12.17
N GLU A 62 -5.48 -16.36 -12.87
CA GLU A 62 -5.27 -17.31 -13.97
C GLU A 62 -4.49 -16.67 -15.11
N SER A 63 -4.92 -15.49 -15.56
CA SER A 63 -4.26 -14.73 -16.63
C SER A 63 -2.80 -14.38 -16.27
N LEU A 64 -2.55 -14.00 -15.02
CA LEU A 64 -1.20 -13.69 -14.54
C LEU A 64 -0.31 -14.94 -14.47
N ILE A 65 -0.81 -16.07 -13.99
CA ILE A 65 -0.03 -17.31 -13.96
C ILE A 65 0.31 -17.77 -15.37
N ASP A 66 -0.63 -17.68 -16.31
CA ASP A 66 -0.39 -18.01 -17.71
C ASP A 66 0.68 -17.09 -18.34
N ALA A 67 0.59 -15.78 -18.11
CA ALA A 67 1.57 -14.83 -18.60
C ALA A 67 2.98 -15.06 -18.02
N LEU A 68 3.07 -15.35 -16.71
CA LEU A 68 4.33 -15.68 -16.05
C LEU A 68 4.92 -17.01 -16.56
N ALA A 69 4.08 -18.02 -16.77
CA ALA A 69 4.51 -19.30 -17.36
C ALA A 69 5.00 -19.11 -18.80
N GLN A 70 4.31 -18.28 -19.60
CA GLN A 70 4.77 -17.92 -20.94
C GLN A 70 6.12 -17.19 -20.91
N ALA A 71 6.32 -16.23 -20.00
CA ALA A 71 7.61 -15.55 -19.84
C ALA A 71 8.73 -16.54 -19.49
N SER A 72 8.47 -17.46 -18.57
CA SER A 72 9.43 -18.52 -18.21
C SER A 72 9.79 -19.41 -19.41
N ARG A 73 8.80 -19.79 -20.25
CA ARG A 73 9.06 -20.57 -21.48
C ARG A 73 9.88 -19.80 -22.52
N ARG A 74 9.82 -18.47 -22.53
CA ARG A 74 10.70 -17.62 -23.37
C ARG A 74 12.14 -17.55 -22.86
N GLY A 75 12.43 -18.11 -21.69
CA GLY A 75 13.76 -18.10 -21.07
C GLY A 75 13.96 -17.00 -20.03
N VAL A 76 12.90 -16.27 -19.64
CA VAL A 76 12.97 -15.27 -18.57
C VAL A 76 13.07 -15.96 -17.21
N ASP A 77 13.97 -15.50 -16.35
CA ASP A 77 14.08 -16.01 -14.98
C ASP A 77 12.96 -15.43 -14.09
N VAL A 78 11.89 -16.21 -13.91
CA VAL A 78 10.70 -15.78 -13.16
C VAL A 78 10.74 -16.31 -11.73
N THR A 79 10.60 -15.41 -10.75
CA THR A 79 10.37 -15.74 -9.33
C THR A 79 9.12 -15.06 -8.81
N LEU A 80 8.14 -15.85 -8.37
CA LEU A 80 6.92 -15.40 -7.72
C LEU A 80 6.95 -15.76 -6.23
N ILE A 81 6.73 -14.76 -5.39
CA ILE A 81 6.54 -14.95 -3.96
C ILE A 81 5.15 -14.45 -3.57
N VAL A 82 4.43 -15.22 -2.77
CA VAL A 82 3.14 -14.80 -2.20
C VAL A 82 3.14 -14.89 -0.67
N ASP A 83 2.35 -14.05 0.00
CA ASP A 83 2.14 -14.20 1.45
C ASP A 83 1.29 -15.45 1.75
N ALA A 84 1.76 -16.29 2.67
CA ALA A 84 1.06 -17.52 3.02
C ALA A 84 -0.29 -17.30 3.71
N PHE A 85 -0.48 -16.16 4.39
CA PHE A 85 -1.75 -15.81 5.04
C PHE A 85 -2.70 -15.14 4.05
N GLY A 86 -2.22 -14.10 3.35
CA GLY A 86 -3.04 -13.36 2.39
C GLY A 86 -3.54 -14.25 1.24
N SER A 87 -2.69 -15.17 0.78
CA SER A 87 -3.02 -16.12 -0.29
C SER A 87 -3.38 -17.52 0.22
N ALA A 88 -3.80 -17.65 1.49
CA ALA A 88 -4.21 -18.93 2.07
C ALA A 88 -5.37 -19.62 1.32
N PRO A 89 -6.37 -18.91 0.77
CA PRO A 89 -7.43 -19.53 -0.03
C PRO A 89 -6.94 -20.15 -1.35
N THR A 90 -5.75 -19.77 -1.83
CA THR A 90 -5.21 -20.19 -3.13
C THR A 90 -4.31 -21.42 -2.95
N PRO A 91 -4.70 -22.60 -3.49
CA PRO A 91 -3.96 -23.84 -3.28
C PRO A 91 -2.59 -23.81 -3.97
N THR A 92 -1.59 -24.52 -3.44
CA THR A 92 -0.25 -24.59 -4.04
C THR A 92 -0.28 -25.03 -5.50
N GLY A 93 -1.13 -26.01 -5.84
CA GLY A 93 -1.27 -26.52 -7.21
C GLY A 93 -1.71 -25.48 -8.23
N PHE A 94 -2.28 -24.34 -7.80
CA PHE A 94 -2.60 -23.23 -8.69
C PHE A 94 -1.36 -22.60 -9.33
N PHE A 95 -0.22 -22.61 -8.63
CA PHE A 95 1.05 -22.05 -9.11
C PHE A 95 1.89 -23.07 -9.90
N GLN A 96 1.43 -24.32 -10.00
CA GLN A 96 2.15 -25.41 -10.66
C GLN A 96 2.49 -25.12 -12.14
N PRO A 97 1.61 -24.48 -12.95
CA PRO A 97 1.94 -24.16 -14.34
C PRO A 97 3.19 -23.28 -14.50
N LEU A 98 3.41 -22.35 -13.55
CA LEU A 98 4.63 -21.53 -13.54
C LEU A 98 5.88 -22.38 -13.25
N VAL A 99 5.78 -23.29 -12.27
CA VAL A 99 6.91 -24.16 -11.89
C VAL A 99 7.27 -25.11 -13.03
N GLU A 100 6.27 -25.69 -13.71
CA GLU A 100 6.45 -26.56 -14.86
C GLU A 100 7.07 -25.84 -16.06
N ALA A 101 6.82 -24.53 -16.19
CA ALA A 101 7.44 -23.68 -17.20
C ALA A 101 8.89 -23.28 -16.86
N GLY A 102 9.44 -23.70 -15.71
CA GLY A 102 10.79 -23.38 -15.25
C GLY A 102 10.88 -22.23 -14.24
N GLY A 103 9.75 -21.63 -13.87
CA GLY A 103 9.69 -20.53 -12.92
C GLY A 103 9.85 -21.01 -11.47
N ARG A 104 10.16 -20.07 -10.57
CA ARG A 104 10.26 -20.32 -9.13
C ARG A 104 9.06 -19.77 -8.39
N PHE A 105 8.54 -20.55 -7.45
CA PHE A 105 7.45 -20.16 -6.57
C PHE A 105 7.82 -20.38 -5.10
N ALA A 106 7.50 -19.40 -4.24
CA ALA A 106 7.67 -19.54 -2.79
C ALA A 106 6.58 -18.84 -1.99
N ARG A 107 6.40 -19.27 -0.73
CA ARG A 107 5.47 -18.63 0.23
C ARG A 107 6.20 -17.98 1.39
N PHE A 108 5.98 -16.68 1.55
CA PHE A 108 6.44 -15.93 2.70
C PHE A 108 5.68 -16.34 3.96
N GLY A 109 6.40 -16.68 5.04
CA GLY A 109 5.79 -16.92 6.34
C GLY A 109 4.91 -18.16 6.41
N ALA A 110 5.24 -19.21 5.64
CA ALA A 110 4.49 -20.46 5.56
C ALA A 110 4.55 -21.32 6.83
N ARG A 111 5.52 -21.06 7.73
CA ARG A 111 5.63 -21.76 9.01
C ARG A 111 4.68 -21.19 10.05
N ARG A 112 3.82 -22.04 10.61
CA ARG A 112 3.00 -21.71 11.79
C ARG A 112 3.92 -21.53 13.01
N SER A 113 4.07 -20.29 13.46
CA SER A 113 4.84 -19.91 14.65
C SER A 113 4.18 -18.72 15.34
N THR A 114 4.64 -18.31 16.53
CA THR A 114 4.16 -17.05 17.16
C THR A 114 4.46 -15.80 16.31
N ARG A 115 5.32 -15.95 15.28
CA ARG A 115 5.68 -14.93 14.30
C ARG A 115 4.85 -14.99 13.02
N TYR A 116 3.90 -15.91 12.95
CA TYR A 116 2.92 -16.04 11.87
C TYR A 116 2.06 -14.80 11.70
N LEU A 117 1.97 -13.93 12.71
CA LEU A 117 1.21 -12.68 12.59
C LEU A 117 2.00 -11.53 11.95
N ILE A 118 3.30 -11.72 11.66
CA ILE A 118 4.08 -10.73 10.92
C ILE A 118 4.02 -11.11 9.46
N ARG A 119 3.38 -10.26 8.66
CA ARG A 119 3.06 -10.49 7.26
C ARG A 119 3.82 -9.53 6.37
N ASN A 120 3.99 -9.93 5.12
CA ASN A 120 4.55 -9.05 4.13
C ASN A 120 3.43 -8.50 3.25
N HIS A 121 3.18 -7.21 3.40
CA HIS A 121 2.10 -6.49 2.73
C HIS A 121 2.62 -5.72 1.51
N GLN A 122 3.90 -5.86 1.15
CA GLN A 122 4.43 -5.26 -0.05
C GLN A 122 3.71 -5.85 -1.28
N LYS A 123 3.58 -5.04 -2.34
CA LYS A 123 3.24 -5.52 -3.68
C LYS A 123 4.21 -4.88 -4.64
N MET A 124 4.97 -5.72 -5.33
CA MET A 124 6.01 -5.25 -6.22
C MET A 124 6.22 -6.22 -7.37
N VAL A 125 6.54 -5.66 -8.52
CA VAL A 125 7.03 -6.37 -9.70
C VAL A 125 8.28 -5.66 -10.15
N VAL A 126 9.37 -6.40 -10.38
CA VAL A 126 10.62 -5.89 -10.93
C VAL A 126 10.93 -6.68 -12.21
N CYS A 127 11.12 -5.95 -13.31
CA CYS A 127 11.38 -6.47 -14.65
C CYS A 127 12.78 -6.03 -15.09
N ASP A 128 13.64 -7.01 -15.41
CA ASP A 128 14.99 -6.85 -15.94
C ASP A 128 15.90 -5.90 -15.12
N GLY A 129 15.58 -5.67 -13.84
CA GLY A 129 16.28 -4.70 -12.98
C GLY A 129 16.20 -3.23 -13.41
N ARG A 130 15.38 -2.89 -14.41
CA ARG A 130 15.25 -1.53 -14.99
C ARG A 130 13.87 -0.90 -14.82
N ARG A 131 12.83 -1.73 -14.71
CA ARG A 131 11.44 -1.30 -14.55
C ARG A 131 10.82 -1.98 -13.33
N ALA A 132 9.95 -1.26 -12.65
CA ALA A 132 9.21 -1.80 -11.53
C ALA A 132 7.80 -1.20 -11.41
N MET A 133 6.92 -1.97 -10.81
CA MET A 133 5.60 -1.50 -10.39
C MET A 133 5.39 -1.80 -8.91
N ILE A 134 4.88 -0.82 -8.16
CA ILE A 134 4.47 -0.98 -6.76
C ILE A 134 3.05 -0.43 -6.57
N GLY A 135 2.43 -0.71 -5.43
CA GLY A 135 1.16 -0.08 -5.07
C GLY A 135 0.46 -0.74 -3.87
N GLY A 136 -0.80 -0.37 -3.68
CA GLY A 136 -1.68 -1.02 -2.70
C GLY A 136 -2.40 -2.27 -3.24
N PHE A 137 -2.45 -2.43 -4.57
CA PHE A 137 -3.29 -3.42 -5.24
C PHE A 137 -2.80 -4.86 -5.09
N ASN A 138 -3.73 -5.82 -5.04
CA ASN A 138 -3.42 -7.25 -5.03
C ASN A 138 -3.78 -7.93 -6.37
N CYS A 139 -3.40 -9.19 -6.55
CA CYS A 139 -3.81 -9.98 -7.72
C CYS A 139 -5.20 -10.59 -7.47
N GLU A 140 -6.24 -9.82 -7.77
CA GLU A 140 -7.64 -10.22 -7.70
C GLU A 140 -8.44 -9.30 -8.65
N VAL A 141 -9.46 -9.83 -9.33
CA VAL A 141 -10.23 -9.11 -10.37
C VAL A 141 -10.70 -7.73 -9.90
N SER A 142 -11.20 -7.64 -8.66
CA SER A 142 -11.74 -6.40 -8.10
C SER A 142 -10.74 -5.23 -8.03
N TYR A 143 -9.42 -5.48 -8.07
CA TYR A 143 -8.39 -4.42 -8.09
C TYR A 143 -8.16 -3.79 -9.47
N PHE A 144 -8.64 -4.47 -10.50
CA PHE A 144 -8.42 -4.12 -11.90
C PHE A 144 -9.72 -3.82 -12.66
N SER A 145 -10.88 -3.96 -12.01
CA SER A 145 -12.18 -3.56 -12.54
C SER A 145 -12.29 -2.05 -12.79
N SER A 146 -13.23 -1.67 -13.66
CA SER A 146 -13.56 -0.27 -13.97
C SER A 146 -14.03 0.54 -12.76
N ALA A 147 -13.84 1.86 -12.81
CA ALA A 147 -14.30 2.81 -11.80
C ALA A 147 -15.84 2.81 -11.62
N ASP A 148 -16.59 2.39 -12.63
CA ASP A 148 -18.06 2.32 -12.56
C ASP A 148 -18.57 1.08 -11.81
N ASP A 149 -17.69 0.10 -11.52
CA ASP A 149 -18.04 -1.08 -10.74
C ASP A 149 -17.95 -0.76 -9.24
N ALA A 150 -19.10 -0.71 -8.56
CA ALA A 150 -19.19 -0.44 -7.13
C ALA A 150 -18.51 -1.52 -6.25
N SER A 151 -18.24 -2.71 -6.80
CA SER A 151 -17.56 -3.80 -6.10
C SER A 151 -16.02 -3.71 -6.19
N ALA A 152 -15.51 -2.86 -7.08
CA ALA A 152 -14.09 -2.69 -7.31
C ALA A 152 -13.37 -1.97 -6.16
N TRP A 153 -12.04 -2.05 -6.20
CA TRP A 153 -11.14 -1.33 -5.31
C TRP A 153 -10.65 -0.03 -5.95
N CYS A 154 -10.83 1.07 -5.23
CA CYS A 154 -10.14 2.32 -5.52
C CYS A 154 -8.74 2.28 -4.87
N ASP A 155 -7.72 2.04 -5.69
CA ASP A 155 -6.32 1.90 -5.27
C ASP A 155 -5.37 2.69 -6.20
N LEU A 156 -4.07 2.63 -5.94
CA LEU A 156 -3.04 3.33 -6.69
C LEU A 156 -1.87 2.41 -7.01
N GLY A 157 -1.49 2.37 -8.27
CA GLY A 157 -0.22 1.83 -8.75
C GLY A 157 0.78 2.95 -9.04
N LEU A 158 2.06 2.61 -9.02
CA LEU A 158 3.16 3.45 -9.48
C LEU A 158 4.06 2.62 -10.40
N LEU A 159 4.21 3.06 -11.65
CA LEU A 159 5.22 2.54 -12.57
C LEU A 159 6.50 3.36 -12.43
N ILE A 160 7.63 2.66 -12.40
CA ILE A 160 8.96 3.21 -12.16
C ILE A 160 9.91 2.66 -13.21
N GLU A 161 10.67 3.53 -13.84
CA GLU A 161 11.78 3.15 -14.72
C GLU A 161 13.00 4.00 -14.38
N GLY A 162 14.17 3.37 -14.23
CA GLY A 162 15.42 4.08 -13.96
C GLY A 162 16.21 3.55 -12.74
N PRO A 163 17.25 4.28 -12.31
CA PRO A 163 18.24 3.80 -11.32
C PRO A 163 17.65 3.36 -9.97
N LEU A 164 16.50 3.91 -9.57
CA LEU A 164 15.79 3.56 -8.35
C LEU A 164 15.42 2.07 -8.28
N VAL A 165 15.22 1.42 -9.44
CA VAL A 165 14.82 -0.01 -9.51
C VAL A 165 15.90 -0.93 -8.96
N THR A 166 17.18 -0.57 -9.04
CA THR A 166 18.28 -1.37 -8.48
C THR A 166 18.15 -1.53 -6.97
N GLY A 167 17.75 -0.49 -6.25
CA GLY A 167 17.51 -0.56 -4.80
C GLY A 167 16.37 -1.53 -4.47
N LEU A 168 15.28 -1.47 -5.25
CA LEU A 168 14.15 -2.38 -5.07
C LEU A 168 14.53 -3.84 -5.36
N LEU A 169 15.33 -4.07 -6.40
CA LEU A 169 15.85 -5.40 -6.74
C LEU A 169 16.71 -5.98 -5.61
N HIS A 170 17.61 -5.19 -5.03
CA HIS A 170 18.42 -5.61 -3.88
C HIS A 170 17.56 -5.97 -2.66
N TRP A 171 16.50 -5.18 -2.40
CA TRP A 171 15.55 -5.50 -1.35
C TRP A 171 14.81 -6.81 -1.63
N TYR A 172 14.30 -6.99 -2.84
CA TYR A 172 13.61 -8.20 -3.27
C TYR A 172 14.50 -9.43 -3.13
N ALA A 173 15.75 -9.37 -3.60
CA ALA A 173 16.70 -10.48 -3.50
C ALA A 173 16.89 -10.95 -2.04
N GLY A 174 17.07 -10.01 -1.10
CA GLY A 174 17.14 -10.33 0.33
C GLY A 174 15.87 -10.96 0.90
N LEU A 175 14.69 -10.59 0.39
CA LEU A 175 13.42 -11.23 0.75
C LEU A 175 13.28 -12.62 0.13
N ALA A 176 13.71 -12.81 -1.11
CA ALA A 176 13.68 -14.08 -1.81
C ALA A 176 14.58 -15.10 -1.10
N ASP A 177 15.82 -14.74 -0.79
CA ASP A 177 16.76 -15.56 -0.03
C ASP A 177 16.18 -16.00 1.31
N TRP A 178 15.55 -15.05 2.03
CA TRP A 178 14.90 -15.37 3.30
C TRP A 178 13.70 -16.29 3.15
N THR A 179 12.93 -16.12 2.09
CA THR A 179 11.69 -16.87 1.86
C THR A 179 11.96 -18.29 1.40
N ILE A 180 12.97 -18.48 0.55
CA ILE A 180 13.42 -19.78 0.03
C ILE A 180 14.16 -20.58 1.12
N ASP A 181 14.87 -19.93 2.05
CA ASP A 181 15.45 -20.62 3.21
C ASP A 181 14.35 -21.33 3.99
N SER A 182 14.39 -22.66 3.97
CA SER A 182 13.45 -23.52 4.69
C SER A 182 13.24 -23.08 6.13
N ARG A 183 14.26 -22.55 6.82
CA ARG A 183 14.23 -22.14 8.23
C ARG A 183 13.50 -20.82 8.46
N GLN A 184 13.42 -19.94 7.46
CA GLN A 184 12.81 -18.61 7.51
C GLN A 184 13.11 -17.87 8.84
N ARG A 185 14.41 -17.74 9.20
CA ARG A 185 14.76 -17.26 10.54
C ARG A 185 14.45 -15.78 10.65
N PHE A 186 13.51 -15.45 11.51
CA PHE A 186 13.07 -14.07 11.69
C PHE A 186 14.18 -13.08 12.09
N SER A 187 15.26 -13.54 12.73
CA SER A 187 16.42 -12.69 13.03
C SER A 187 17.11 -12.17 11.76
N GLN A 188 17.14 -12.95 10.67
CA GLN A 188 17.67 -12.51 9.37
C GLN A 188 16.77 -11.43 8.78
N LEU A 189 15.44 -11.63 8.78
CA LEU A 189 14.50 -10.64 8.28
C LEU A 189 14.58 -9.31 9.05
N ARG A 190 14.64 -9.37 10.39
CA ARG A 190 14.84 -8.15 11.20
C ARG A 190 16.17 -7.47 10.90
N ARG A 191 17.23 -8.25 10.63
CA ARG A 191 18.53 -7.71 10.25
C ARG A 191 18.40 -6.98 8.91
N LEU A 192 17.80 -7.61 7.90
CA LEU A 192 17.55 -7.04 6.58
C LEU A 192 16.85 -5.68 6.67
N VAL A 193 15.73 -5.59 7.40
CA VAL A 193 15.01 -4.32 7.62
C VAL A 193 15.87 -3.30 8.37
N ARG A 194 16.60 -3.72 9.42
CA ARG A 194 17.39 -2.81 10.26
C ARG A 194 18.59 -2.23 9.53
N THR A 195 19.22 -3.01 8.66
CA THR A 195 20.41 -2.60 7.91
C THR A 195 20.05 -1.94 6.58
N TRP A 196 18.76 -1.86 6.23
CA TRP A 196 18.30 -1.11 5.08
C TRP A 196 18.72 0.36 5.19
N GLN A 197 19.40 0.84 4.16
CA GLN A 197 19.78 2.24 4.02
C GLN A 197 18.95 2.82 2.86
N PRO A 198 18.01 3.74 3.13
CA PRO A 198 17.17 4.35 2.09
C PRO A 198 17.94 5.11 1.01
N GLY A 199 19.23 5.39 1.23
CA GLY A 199 20.02 6.31 0.42
C GLY A 199 19.75 7.77 0.79
N SER A 200 20.24 8.66 -0.06
CA SER A 200 20.03 10.10 -0.01
C SER A 200 19.60 10.58 -1.39
N GLY A 201 18.63 11.50 -1.46
CA GLY A 201 18.11 12.01 -2.72
C GLY A 201 16.64 12.39 -2.59
N LYS A 202 16.07 12.83 -3.72
CA LYS A 202 14.64 13.14 -3.86
C LYS A 202 13.79 11.88 -3.93
N CYS A 203 14.33 10.78 -4.46
CA CYS A 203 13.63 9.49 -4.53
C CYS A 203 14.29 8.46 -3.60
N ILE A 204 13.62 8.04 -2.52
CA ILE A 204 14.16 7.06 -1.58
C ILE A 204 13.17 5.94 -1.22
N TRP A 205 13.68 4.72 -1.20
CA TRP A 205 12.94 3.53 -0.77
C TRP A 205 12.89 3.43 0.74
N LEU A 206 11.68 3.37 1.27
CA LEU A 206 11.41 3.25 2.69
C LEU A 206 10.79 1.90 2.99
N ILE A 207 11.52 1.13 3.79
CA ILE A 207 11.10 -0.19 4.25
C ILE A 207 10.51 -0.07 5.65
N GLY A 208 9.25 -0.51 5.75
CA GLY A 208 8.56 -0.82 7.00
C GLY A 208 8.85 -2.26 7.43
N GLY A 209 8.76 -2.54 8.73
CA GLY A 209 9.04 -3.88 9.21
C GLY A 209 9.31 -4.00 10.70
N PRO A 210 9.41 -5.25 11.17
CA PRO A 210 9.45 -5.63 12.57
C PRO A 210 10.82 -5.32 13.18
N THR A 211 11.02 -4.11 13.67
CA THR A 211 12.28 -3.70 14.31
C THR A 211 12.05 -3.19 15.72
N ARG A 212 13.10 -3.27 16.56
CA ARG A 212 13.05 -2.74 17.94
C ARG A 212 12.96 -1.22 17.96
N PHE A 213 13.53 -0.57 16.95
CA PHE A 213 13.54 0.88 16.75
C PHE A 213 12.61 1.26 15.60
N LEU A 214 12.46 2.56 15.32
CA LEU A 214 11.71 2.98 14.13
C LEU A 214 12.44 2.53 12.87
N ASN A 215 11.71 1.84 11.99
CA ASN A 215 12.14 1.56 10.62
C ASN A 215 12.23 2.85 9.79
N SER A 216 12.78 2.76 8.58
CA SER A 216 13.00 3.92 7.71
C SER A 216 11.69 4.65 7.37
N TRP A 217 10.65 3.90 7.02
CA TRP A 217 9.29 4.41 6.77
C TRP A 217 8.76 5.28 7.90
N ALA A 218 8.65 4.72 9.10
CA ALA A 218 8.08 5.44 10.24
C ALA A 218 8.96 6.61 10.72
N ARG A 219 10.26 6.61 10.43
CA ARG A 219 11.19 7.69 10.78
C ARG A 219 11.03 8.88 9.82
N CYS A 220 11.09 8.64 8.51
CA CYS A 220 10.95 9.69 7.50
C CYS A 220 9.59 10.37 7.59
N LEU A 221 8.49 9.60 7.65
CA LEU A 221 7.14 10.16 7.80
C LEU A 221 7.05 11.05 9.06
N LYS A 222 7.65 10.63 10.17
CA LYS A 222 7.65 11.42 11.41
C LYS A 222 8.47 12.69 11.32
N THR A 223 9.48 12.77 10.47
CA THR A 223 10.30 13.96 10.22
C THR A 223 9.54 14.93 9.33
N ASP A 224 9.01 14.46 8.22
CA ASP A 224 8.32 15.29 7.23
C ASP A 224 7.03 15.86 7.80
N LEU A 225 6.26 15.07 8.58
CA LEU A 225 5.09 15.59 9.30
C LEU A 225 5.43 16.68 10.34
N ARG A 226 6.68 16.79 10.82
CA ARG A 226 7.05 17.90 11.73
C ARG A 226 7.23 19.21 10.98
N ALA A 227 7.81 19.13 9.80
CA ALA A 227 8.16 20.30 8.99
C ALA A 227 7.00 20.76 8.09
N GLY A 228 6.16 19.82 7.65
CA GLY A 228 5.17 20.06 6.59
C GLY A 228 4.15 21.14 6.90
N ARG A 229 3.63 21.88 5.92
CA ARG A 229 2.56 22.90 6.16
C ARG A 229 1.27 22.58 5.43
N ARG A 230 1.32 21.75 4.39
CA ARG A 230 0.16 21.23 3.67
C ARG A 230 0.20 19.71 3.67
N LEU A 231 -0.88 19.06 4.11
CA LEU A 231 -1.02 17.61 4.15
C LEU A 231 -2.28 17.18 3.39
N ASP A 232 -2.10 16.29 2.42
CA ASP A 232 -3.17 15.54 1.78
C ASP A 232 -2.93 14.05 2.05
N LEU A 233 -3.89 13.38 2.68
CA LEU A 233 -3.74 12.01 3.13
C LEU A 233 -4.92 11.16 2.68
N VAL A 234 -4.65 10.10 1.92
CA VAL A 234 -5.60 9.05 1.57
C VAL A 234 -5.15 7.76 2.25
N ALA A 235 -5.98 7.24 3.15
CA ALA A 235 -5.63 6.06 3.93
C ALA A 235 -6.79 5.08 3.98
N ALA A 236 -6.58 3.90 3.40
CA ALA A 236 -7.50 2.75 3.54
C ALA A 236 -7.76 2.43 5.02
N TYR A 237 -6.70 2.25 5.81
CA TYR A 237 -6.82 2.09 7.27
C TYR A 237 -6.10 3.23 8.01
N PHE A 238 -6.87 3.93 8.85
CA PHE A 238 -6.39 5.07 9.64
C PHE A 238 -6.54 4.81 11.14
N SER A 239 -5.46 4.36 11.77
CA SER A 239 -5.36 4.25 13.23
C SER A 239 -3.94 4.55 13.73
N PRO A 240 -3.39 5.75 13.42
CA PRO A 240 -2.01 6.06 13.72
C PRO A 240 -1.74 6.22 15.22
N SER A 241 -0.46 6.17 15.58
CA SER A 241 -0.02 6.50 16.93
C SER A 241 -0.45 7.93 17.36
N PRO A 242 -0.66 8.19 18.67
CA PRO A 242 -0.97 9.52 19.18
C PRO A 242 0.06 10.61 18.82
N GLY A 243 1.30 10.21 18.53
CA GLY A 243 2.35 11.12 18.06
C GLY A 243 2.13 11.60 16.63
N ILE A 244 1.69 10.72 15.73
CA ILE A 244 1.35 11.08 14.34
C ILE A 244 0.07 11.93 14.34
N MET A 245 -0.96 11.54 15.11
CA MET A 245 -2.20 12.34 15.26
C MET A 245 -1.93 13.79 15.66
N ARG A 246 -1.00 14.01 16.61
CA ARG A 246 -0.61 15.37 17.02
C ARG A 246 0.09 16.15 15.93
N ARG A 247 0.89 15.49 15.08
CA ARG A 247 1.59 16.16 13.98
C ARG A 247 0.63 16.54 12.86
N ILE A 248 -0.30 15.66 12.50
CA ILE A 248 -1.38 15.94 11.55
C ILE A 248 -2.19 17.17 12.00
N ALA A 249 -2.67 17.17 13.26
CA ALA A 249 -3.38 18.33 13.80
C ALA A 249 -2.51 19.59 13.84
N SER A 250 -1.20 19.46 14.09
CA SER A 250 -0.29 20.60 14.08
C SER A 250 -0.04 21.18 12.68
N ILE A 251 -0.16 20.37 11.62
CA ILE A 251 -0.14 20.86 10.23
C ILE A 251 -1.38 21.72 9.97
N ALA A 252 -2.57 21.21 10.32
CA ALA A 252 -3.83 21.95 10.18
C ALA A 252 -3.84 23.30 10.94
N THR A 253 -3.12 23.40 12.07
CA THR A 253 -3.01 24.68 12.79
C THR A 253 -2.11 25.72 12.12
N ARG A 254 -1.16 25.30 11.27
CA ARG A 254 -0.15 26.17 10.63
C ARG A 254 -0.32 26.33 9.12
N GLY A 255 -1.30 25.66 8.55
CA GLY A 255 -1.60 25.54 7.13
C GLY A 255 -2.80 24.61 6.94
N GLU A 256 -2.73 23.69 5.97
CA GLU A 256 -3.88 22.91 5.51
C GLU A 256 -3.65 21.42 5.76
N ALA A 257 -4.68 20.69 6.22
CA ALA A 257 -4.62 19.25 6.31
C ALA A 257 -5.96 18.60 5.94
N ARG A 258 -5.91 17.67 4.99
CA ARG A 258 -7.03 16.91 4.48
C ARG A 258 -6.79 15.42 4.65
N LEU A 259 -7.82 14.70 5.11
CA LEU A 259 -7.85 13.25 5.28
C LEU A 259 -9.04 12.67 4.52
N ILE A 260 -8.76 11.73 3.62
CA ILE A 260 -9.76 10.88 2.96
C ILE A 260 -9.61 9.45 3.50
N THR A 261 -10.74 8.89 3.94
CA THR A 261 -10.86 7.54 4.51
C THR A 261 -12.02 6.80 3.86
N PRO A 262 -12.08 5.45 3.90
CA PRO A 262 -13.21 4.72 3.33
C PRO A 262 -14.50 4.93 4.13
N GLU A 263 -15.63 5.10 3.43
CA GLU A 263 -16.95 4.74 3.97
C GLU A 263 -17.12 3.22 3.98
N LYS A 264 -16.67 2.55 2.91
CA LYS A 264 -16.74 1.10 2.68
C LYS A 264 -15.36 0.45 2.73
N SER A 265 -15.23 -0.65 3.46
CA SER A 265 -13.97 -1.37 3.68
C SER A 265 -14.24 -2.88 3.74
N ASP A 266 -13.25 -3.70 3.40
CA ASP A 266 -13.26 -5.15 3.70
C ASP A 266 -13.28 -5.45 5.20
N ASN A 267 -12.82 -4.50 6.02
CA ASN A 267 -12.83 -4.60 7.47
C ASN A 267 -13.59 -3.41 8.08
N ALA A 268 -14.85 -3.61 8.46
CA ALA A 268 -15.67 -2.56 9.05
C ALA A 268 -15.13 -2.00 10.38
N ALA A 269 -14.29 -2.76 11.11
CA ALA A 269 -13.66 -2.28 12.33
C ALA A 269 -12.59 -1.21 12.05
N THR A 270 -11.96 -1.21 10.87
CA THR A 270 -10.98 -0.16 10.51
C THR A 270 -11.68 1.18 10.29
N VAL A 271 -12.88 1.17 9.70
CA VAL A 271 -13.75 2.36 9.55
C VAL A 271 -14.18 2.88 10.93
N GLY A 272 -14.62 1.99 11.82
CA GLY A 272 -14.97 2.35 13.19
C GLY A 272 -13.78 2.96 13.95
N ALA A 273 -12.59 2.39 13.81
CA ALA A 273 -11.36 2.90 14.42
C ALA A 273 -10.99 4.30 13.90
N ALA A 274 -11.16 4.58 12.60
CA ALA A 274 -10.94 5.89 12.01
C ALA A 274 -11.96 6.92 12.55
N ARG A 275 -13.25 6.58 12.52
CA ARG A 275 -14.36 7.43 13.05
C ARG A 275 -14.20 7.77 14.53
N HIS A 276 -13.60 6.87 15.33
CA HIS A 276 -13.24 7.18 16.72
C HIS A 276 -12.30 8.40 16.83
N LEU A 277 -11.40 8.56 15.86
CA LEU A 277 -10.35 9.59 15.85
C LEU A 277 -10.82 10.92 15.24
N TYR A 278 -11.89 10.93 14.42
CA TYR A 278 -12.36 12.13 13.72
C TYR A 278 -12.62 13.31 14.64
N ARG A 279 -13.24 13.09 15.80
CA ARG A 279 -13.52 14.18 16.76
C ARG A 279 -12.26 14.97 17.12
N ARG A 280 -11.11 14.29 17.22
CA ARG A 280 -9.83 14.94 17.55
C ARG A 280 -9.27 15.70 16.33
N LEU A 281 -9.40 15.12 15.14
CA LEU A 281 -8.95 15.74 13.88
C LEU A 281 -9.75 17.02 13.58
N LEU A 282 -11.07 16.94 13.64
CA LEU A 282 -11.97 18.07 13.41
C LEU A 282 -11.80 19.22 14.42
N ARG A 283 -11.40 18.90 15.65
CA ARG A 283 -11.01 19.93 16.64
C ARG A 283 -9.67 20.57 16.32
N GLY A 284 -8.78 19.85 15.66
CA GLY A 284 -7.48 20.32 15.22
C GLY A 284 -7.51 21.08 13.89
N GLY A 285 -8.68 21.23 13.26
CA GLY A 285 -8.82 21.92 11.96
C GLY A 285 -8.54 21.06 10.73
N VAL A 286 -8.43 19.73 10.90
CA VAL A 286 -8.24 18.81 9.77
C VAL A 286 -9.58 18.61 9.06
N GLU A 287 -9.58 18.75 7.74
CA GLU A 287 -10.72 18.41 6.89
C GLU A 287 -10.78 16.89 6.70
N VAL A 288 -11.94 16.30 6.91
CA VAL A 288 -12.14 14.85 6.88
C VAL A 288 -13.22 14.52 5.86
N PHE A 289 -12.96 13.52 5.02
CA PHE A 289 -13.83 13.05 3.97
C PHE A 289 -13.95 11.52 4.03
N GLU A 290 -15.15 11.01 3.75
CA GLU A 290 -15.38 9.58 3.56
C GLU A 290 -15.68 9.27 2.09
N PHE A 291 -14.81 8.49 1.46
CA PHE A 291 -14.95 8.09 0.07
C PHE A 291 -16.08 7.05 -0.07
N MET A 292 -17.01 7.33 -1.00
CA MET A 292 -18.30 6.64 -1.13
C MET A 292 -18.41 5.63 -2.27
N PRO A 293 -17.88 5.88 -3.49
CA PRO A 293 -18.20 5.06 -4.67
C PRO A 293 -17.83 3.58 -4.50
N GLN A 294 -16.59 3.32 -4.12
CA GLN A 294 -15.96 2.00 -4.09
C GLN A 294 -15.27 1.74 -2.75
N LYS A 295 -14.74 0.52 -2.56
CA LYS A 295 -13.87 0.25 -1.40
C LYS A 295 -12.53 0.98 -1.61
N LEU A 296 -12.19 1.90 -0.72
CA LEU A 296 -10.92 2.64 -0.79
C LEU A 296 -9.78 1.80 -0.21
N HIS A 297 -8.78 1.48 -1.02
CA HIS A 297 -7.57 0.75 -0.62
C HIS A 297 -6.27 1.51 -0.96
N MET A 298 -6.33 2.81 -1.17
CA MET A 298 -5.15 3.64 -1.45
C MET A 298 -4.31 3.99 -0.20
N LYS A 299 -2.99 4.15 -0.40
CA LYS A 299 -2.03 4.64 0.61
C LYS A 299 -1.18 5.75 -0.01
N LEU A 300 -1.71 6.96 0.07
CA LEU A 300 -1.09 8.16 -0.51
C LEU A 300 -0.96 9.24 0.56
N ILE A 301 0.24 9.79 0.70
CA ILE A 301 0.49 10.94 1.59
C ILE A 301 1.24 11.99 0.80
N VAL A 302 0.72 13.21 0.73
CA VAL A 302 1.41 14.37 0.16
C VAL A 302 1.65 15.39 1.27
N ILE A 303 2.91 15.72 1.52
CA ILE A 303 3.34 16.69 2.52
C ILE A 303 4.17 17.75 1.79
N ASP A 304 3.65 18.96 1.61
CA ASP A 304 4.28 19.98 0.77
C ASP A 304 4.70 19.38 -0.60
N ASP A 305 5.97 19.38 -0.99
CA ASP A 305 6.39 18.80 -2.28
C ASP A 305 6.81 17.32 -2.19
N ILE A 306 6.46 16.64 -1.09
CA ILE A 306 6.86 15.26 -0.82
C ILE A 306 5.67 14.32 -0.94
N VAL A 307 5.78 13.31 -1.81
CA VAL A 307 4.79 12.25 -2.00
C VAL A 307 5.31 10.94 -1.41
N TYR A 308 4.43 10.25 -0.69
CA TYR A 308 4.61 8.88 -0.25
C TYR A 308 3.55 7.99 -0.89
N VAL A 309 4.00 6.96 -1.61
CA VAL A 309 3.13 5.98 -2.28
C VAL A 309 3.70 4.57 -2.12
N GLY A 310 2.84 3.58 -1.91
CA GLY A 310 3.25 2.19 -1.74
C GLY A 310 2.21 1.35 -1.00
N SER A 311 2.66 0.45 -0.13
CA SER A 311 1.80 -0.56 0.51
C SER A 311 1.32 -0.20 1.92
N ALA A 312 2.01 0.72 2.60
CA ALA A 312 1.86 0.91 4.05
C ALA A 312 0.58 1.67 4.43
N ASN A 313 -0.33 1.00 5.14
CA ASN A 313 -1.43 1.70 5.81
C ASN A 313 -0.92 2.62 6.93
N LEU A 314 -1.76 3.57 7.35
CA LEU A 314 -1.45 4.45 8.47
C LEU A 314 -2.03 3.90 9.80
N ASP A 315 -1.64 2.66 10.12
CA ASP A 315 -2.00 1.94 11.34
C ASP A 315 -0.76 1.44 12.11
N MET A 316 -0.98 0.96 13.34
CA MET A 316 0.11 0.49 14.20
C MET A 316 0.82 -0.78 13.70
N ARG A 317 0.17 -1.62 12.88
CA ARG A 317 0.81 -2.82 12.32
C ARG A 317 1.76 -2.45 11.20
N SER A 318 1.31 -1.64 10.25
CA SER A 318 2.08 -1.20 9.08
C SER A 318 3.26 -0.31 9.50
N LEU A 319 3.09 0.48 10.56
CA LEU A 319 4.18 1.30 11.10
C LEU A 319 5.28 0.50 11.81
N PHE A 320 5.01 -0.69 12.37
CA PHE A 320 5.92 -1.33 13.32
C PHE A 320 6.15 -2.84 13.15
N LEU A 321 5.26 -3.56 12.48
CA LEU A 321 5.22 -5.02 12.47
C LEU A 321 5.32 -5.59 11.06
N ASN A 322 4.41 -5.20 10.16
CA ASN A 322 4.34 -5.73 8.80
C ASN A 322 5.52 -5.25 7.97
N LEU A 323 5.99 -6.09 7.05
CA LEU A 323 6.87 -5.59 6.00
C LEU A 323 6.03 -4.75 5.05
N GLU A 324 6.50 -3.52 4.86
CA GLU A 324 5.87 -2.54 3.99
C GLU A 324 6.94 -1.90 3.11
N ILE A 325 6.51 -1.37 1.97
CA ILE A 325 7.36 -0.60 1.09
C ILE A 325 6.65 0.69 0.72
N MET A 326 7.35 1.79 0.87
CA MET A 326 6.90 3.11 0.43
C MET A 326 8.02 3.73 -0.38
N LEU A 327 7.67 4.39 -1.48
CA LEU A 327 8.55 5.32 -2.15
C LEU A 327 8.26 6.72 -1.62
N ARG A 328 9.30 7.43 -1.16
CA ARG A 328 9.24 8.87 -0.91
C ARG A 328 9.83 9.60 -2.12
N VAL A 329 9.07 10.52 -2.70
CA VAL A 329 9.47 11.34 -3.85
C VAL A 329 9.34 12.81 -3.46
N GLU A 330 10.40 13.60 -3.61
CA GLU A 330 10.41 15.03 -3.35
C GLU A 330 10.49 15.79 -4.68
N ASP A 331 9.34 16.11 -5.24
CA ASP A 331 9.18 16.81 -6.50
C ASP A 331 7.83 17.55 -6.54
N ALA A 332 7.88 18.86 -6.80
CA ALA A 332 6.70 19.71 -6.76
C ALA A 332 5.67 19.34 -7.84
N GLY A 333 6.13 18.96 -9.04
CA GLY A 333 5.25 18.55 -10.13
C GLY A 333 4.52 17.24 -9.81
N PHE A 334 5.25 16.24 -9.31
CA PHE A 334 4.68 14.96 -8.90
C PHE A 334 3.73 15.13 -7.70
N ALA A 335 4.06 16.00 -6.75
CA ALA A 335 3.18 16.35 -5.64
C ALA A 335 1.90 17.04 -6.11
N GLN A 336 1.97 17.88 -7.14
CA GLN A 336 0.79 18.50 -7.74
C GLN A 336 -0.12 17.48 -8.44
N GLU A 337 0.45 16.54 -9.20
CA GLU A 337 -0.32 15.46 -9.83
C GLU A 337 -1.02 14.58 -8.77
N ALA A 338 -0.28 14.19 -7.71
CA ALA A 338 -0.83 13.44 -6.60
C ALA A 338 -1.96 14.19 -5.89
N ARG A 339 -1.84 15.51 -5.70
CA ARG A 339 -2.92 16.35 -5.15
C ARG A 339 -4.14 16.42 -6.05
N ALA A 340 -3.96 16.54 -7.35
CA ALA A 340 -5.08 16.54 -8.29
C ALA A 340 -5.86 15.22 -8.23
N LEU A 341 -5.20 14.09 -7.95
CA LEU A 341 -5.88 12.84 -7.64
C LEU A 341 -6.67 12.91 -6.33
N VAL A 342 -6.10 13.48 -5.26
CA VAL A 342 -6.81 13.68 -3.99
C VAL A 342 -8.02 14.60 -4.15
N ASP A 343 -7.93 15.66 -4.95
CA ASP A 343 -9.03 16.57 -5.23
C ASP A 343 -10.22 15.82 -5.85
N ARG A 344 -9.98 14.99 -6.87
CA ARG A 344 -11.03 14.14 -7.48
C ARG A 344 -11.66 13.18 -6.47
N LEU A 345 -10.84 12.53 -5.65
CA LEU A 345 -11.35 11.65 -4.60
C LEU A 345 -12.21 12.42 -3.58
N ALA A 346 -11.86 13.66 -3.27
CA ALA A 346 -12.64 14.50 -2.36
C ALA A 346 -13.99 14.91 -2.96
N ASP A 347 -14.05 15.20 -4.27
CA ASP A 347 -15.29 15.50 -4.99
C ASP A 347 -16.29 14.33 -4.95
N GLU A 348 -15.77 13.10 -4.94
CA GLU A 348 -16.55 11.86 -4.82
C GLU A 348 -16.81 11.43 -3.35
N SER A 349 -16.33 12.22 -2.39
CA SER A 349 -16.42 11.90 -0.96
C SER A 349 -17.47 12.72 -0.23
N ALA A 350 -18.04 12.15 0.84
CA ALA A 350 -18.86 12.88 1.78
C ALA A 350 -17.98 13.67 2.78
N PRO A 351 -18.14 15.00 2.90
CA PRO A 351 -17.42 15.76 3.92
C PRO A 351 -17.96 15.44 5.32
N ILE A 352 -17.05 15.18 6.26
CA ILE A 352 -17.37 14.89 7.66
C ILE A 352 -17.08 16.12 8.52
N ASP A 353 -17.96 17.11 8.46
CA ASP A 353 -17.91 18.26 9.38
C ASP A 353 -18.37 17.88 10.80
N ARG A 354 -18.40 18.87 11.72
CA ARG A 354 -18.84 18.63 13.11
C ARG A 354 -20.31 18.19 13.19
N ARG A 355 -21.16 18.65 12.28
CA ARG A 355 -22.60 18.33 12.27
C ARG A 355 -22.80 16.90 11.77
N ALA A 356 -22.20 16.55 10.63
CA ALA A 356 -22.19 15.22 10.05
C ALA A 356 -21.63 14.19 11.03
N TYR A 357 -20.48 14.48 11.65
CA TYR A 357 -19.91 13.62 12.70
C TYR A 357 -20.87 13.41 13.87
N THR A 358 -21.52 14.47 14.36
CA THR A 358 -22.46 14.37 15.49
C THR A 358 -23.70 13.53 15.12
N ALA A 359 -24.18 13.61 13.88
CA ALA A 359 -25.28 12.79 13.40
C ALA A 359 -24.93 11.29 13.37
N LEU A 360 -23.68 10.95 13.00
CA LEU A 360 -23.18 9.57 13.00
C LEU A 360 -22.84 9.06 14.41
N ALA A 361 -22.41 9.95 15.30
CA ALA A 361 -21.79 9.65 16.59
C ALA A 361 -22.79 9.52 17.75
N SER A 362 -23.82 8.68 17.60
CA SER A 362 -24.70 8.31 18.72
C SER A 362 -23.88 7.71 19.89
N PRO A 363 -24.37 7.73 21.14
CA PRO A 363 -23.66 7.13 22.28
C PRO A 363 -23.24 5.67 22.02
N PHE A 364 -24.11 4.88 21.38
CA PHE A 364 -23.82 3.51 20.98
C PHE A 364 -22.73 3.44 19.90
N SER A 365 -22.85 4.23 18.83
CA SER A 365 -21.85 4.29 17.75
C SER A 365 -20.47 4.66 18.29
N ARG A 366 -20.39 5.65 19.20
CA ARG A 366 -19.13 6.10 19.81
C ARG A 366 -18.47 5.00 20.64
N PHE A 367 -19.27 4.24 21.39
CA PHE A 367 -18.79 3.10 22.17
C PHE A 367 -18.27 1.98 21.26
N ARG A 368 -19.03 1.63 20.22
CA ARG A 368 -18.60 0.65 19.21
C ARG A 368 -17.29 1.06 18.55
N TRP A 369 -17.18 2.30 18.08
CA TRP A 369 -15.95 2.82 17.45
C TRP A 369 -14.75 2.82 18.40
N TRP A 370 -14.98 3.06 19.69
CA TRP A 370 -13.93 2.92 20.70
C TRP A 370 -13.46 1.47 20.85
N ILE A 371 -14.38 0.50 20.86
CA ILE A 371 -14.03 -0.93 20.83
C ILE A 371 -13.25 -1.26 19.56
N ASP A 372 -13.72 -0.84 18.39
CA ASP A 372 -13.06 -1.08 17.10
C ASP A 372 -11.63 -0.53 17.10
N TYR A 373 -11.45 0.70 17.61
CA TYR A 373 -10.13 1.31 17.81
C TYR A 373 -9.26 0.52 18.79
N LEU A 374 -9.81 0.03 19.90
CA LEU A 374 -9.06 -0.81 20.83
C LEU A 374 -8.65 -2.14 20.21
N LEU A 375 -9.53 -2.78 19.43
CA LEU A 375 -9.26 -4.06 18.79
C LEU A 375 -8.14 -3.93 17.75
N VAL A 376 -8.31 -3.03 16.79
CA VAL A 376 -7.40 -2.90 15.64
C VAL A 376 -6.17 -2.04 15.97
N GLY A 377 -6.37 -0.91 16.66
CA GLY A 377 -5.31 0.06 16.94
C GLY A 377 -4.43 -0.29 18.14
N VAL A 378 -4.91 -1.10 19.09
CA VAL A 378 -4.19 -1.37 20.35
C VAL A 378 -3.95 -2.86 20.58
N LEU A 379 -5.00 -3.66 20.66
CA LEU A 379 -4.94 -5.07 21.08
C LEU A 379 -4.17 -5.90 20.07
N ASP A 380 -4.59 -5.89 18.81
CA ASP A 380 -3.97 -6.67 17.74
C ASP A 380 -2.46 -6.36 17.62
N TYR A 381 -2.09 -5.08 17.60
CA TYR A 381 -0.70 -4.65 17.62
C TYR A 381 0.04 -5.11 18.89
N THR A 382 -0.54 -4.92 20.07
CA THR A 382 0.13 -5.20 21.35
C THR A 382 0.33 -6.70 21.56
N VAL A 383 -0.67 -7.51 21.22
CA VAL A 383 -0.60 -8.98 21.28
C VAL A 383 0.45 -9.46 20.29
N THR A 384 0.38 -9.04 19.04
CA THR A 384 1.36 -9.43 18.01
C THR A 384 2.77 -9.02 18.44
N ARG A 385 2.96 -7.79 18.93
CA ARG A 385 4.26 -7.32 19.38
C ARG A 385 4.78 -8.09 20.60
N ARG A 386 3.96 -8.36 21.62
CA ARG A 386 4.37 -9.14 22.81
C ARG A 386 4.78 -10.56 22.44
N LEU A 387 4.04 -11.21 21.54
CA LEU A 387 4.37 -12.55 21.05
C LEU A 387 5.68 -12.59 20.25
N ASN A 388 6.02 -11.51 19.57
CA ASN A 388 7.17 -11.44 18.64
C ASN A 388 8.45 -10.86 19.24
N PHE A 389 8.34 -10.02 20.27
CA PHE A 389 9.46 -9.25 20.84
C PHE A 389 9.64 -9.46 22.36
N ARG A 390 9.12 -10.56 22.92
CA ARG A 390 9.35 -10.94 24.33
C ARG A 390 10.85 -10.85 24.67
N ARG A 391 11.21 -10.07 25.70
CA ARG A 391 12.55 -10.09 26.30
C ARG A 391 12.79 -11.52 26.79
N ARG A 392 13.78 -12.20 26.23
CA ARG A 392 14.51 -13.21 26.98
C ARG A 392 15.50 -12.48 27.87
#